data_AF-A0A535UI11-F1
#
_entry.id   AF-A0A535UI11-F1
#
_cell.length_a   1.000
_cell.length_b   1.000
_cell.length_c   1.000
_cell.angle_alpha   90.00
_cell.angle_beta   90.00
_cell.angle_gamma   90.00
#
_symmetry.space_group_name_H-M   'P 1'
#
loop_
_entity.id
_entity.type
_entity.pdbx_description
1 polymer ?
#
loop_
_entity_poly.entity_id
_entity_poly.type
_entity_poly.pdbx_seq_one_letter_code
_entity_poly.pdbx_strand_id
1 'polypeptide(L)' 'MKTSRTTLPLYEKDREAIKTIREYYGVKTDADAIRIALHELERLIQGATPITPQKERPFSP' A
#
# COMPACT_ATOMS: atom_id res chain seq x y z
N MET A 1 -8.72 -17.31 4.39
CA MET A 1 -8.79 -17.08 2.93
C MET A 1 -7.69 -17.89 2.26
N LYS A 2 -7.96 -18.55 1.12
CA LYS A 2 -6.91 -19.22 0.34
C LYS A 2 -6.09 -18.15 -0.39
N THR A 3 -4.77 -18.16 -0.23
CA THR A 3 -3.86 -17.29 -0.96
C THR A 3 -3.46 -17.98 -2.26
N SER A 4 -3.65 -17.30 -3.40
CA SER A 4 -3.15 -17.75 -4.70
C SER A 4 -1.97 -16.86 -5.10
N ARG A 5 -0.92 -17.47 -5.66
CA ARG A 5 0.25 -16.72 -6.13
C ARG A 5 -0.03 -16.13 -7.51
N THR A 6 0.03 -14.80 -7.61
CA THR A 6 0.01 -14.08 -8.88
C THR A 6 1.42 -13.61 -9.23
N THR A 7 1.84 -13.82 -10.48
CA THR A 7 3.11 -13.29 -11.02
C THR A 7 2.77 -12.27 -12.10
N LEU A 8 3.31 -11.06 -11.97
CA LEU A 8 3.07 -9.95 -12.90
C LEU A 8 4.43 -9.32 -13.27
N PRO A 9 4.76 -9.15 -14.56
CA PRO A 9 5.89 -8.32 -14.96
C PRO A 9 5.61 -6.85 -14.64
N LEU A 10 6.58 -6.17 -14.07
CA LEU A 10 6.47 -4.75 -13.70
C LEU A 10 7.29 -3.89 -14.66
N TYR A 11 6.68 -2.84 -15.19
CA TYR A 11 7.38 -1.78 -15.88
C TYR A 11 8.18 -0.93 -14.88
N GLU A 12 9.14 -0.15 -15.37
CA GLU A 12 9.98 0.70 -14.52
C GLU A 12 9.15 1.66 -13.65
N LYS A 13 8.14 2.31 -14.24
CA LYS A 13 7.21 3.19 -13.51
C LYS A 13 6.43 2.47 -12.40
N ASP A 14 6.07 1.21 -12.61
CA ASP A 14 5.35 0.43 -11.58
C ASP A 14 6.27 0.18 -10.38
N ARG A 15 7.56 -0.08 -10.62
CA ARG A 15 8.56 -0.27 -9.56
C ARG A 15 8.77 1.02 -8.76
N GLU A 16 8.82 2.17 -9.43
CA GLU A 16 8.93 3.48 -8.77
C GLU A 16 7.70 3.79 -7.92
N ALA A 17 6.50 3.50 -8.42
CA ALA A 17 5.25 3.67 -7.67
C ALA A 17 5.24 2.77 -6.42
N ILE A 18 5.59 1.49 -6.56
CA ILE A 18 5.69 0.53 -5.45
C ILE A 18 6.69 1.05 -4.41
N LYS A 19 7.87 1.52 -4.82
CA LYS A 19 8.88 2.08 -3.91
C LYS A 19 8.32 3.27 -3.12
N THR A 20 7.68 4.21 -3.81
CA THR A 20 7.07 5.39 -3.17
C THR A 20 6.03 4.98 -2.12
N ILE A 21 5.17 4.01 -2.45
CA ILE A 21 4.15 3.50 -1.52
C ILE A 21 4.79 2.81 -0.32
N ARG A 22 5.86 2.03 -0.53
CA ARG A 22 6.62 1.39 0.55
C ARG A 22 7.19 2.40 1.53
N GLU A 23 7.78 3.48 1.01
CA GLU A 23 8.35 4.56 1.83
C GLU A 23 7.25 5.32 2.59
N TYR A 24 6.15 5.66 1.92
CA TYR A 24 5.04 6.40 2.53
C TYR A 24 4.33 5.63 3.66
N TYR A 25 4.07 4.33 3.46
CA TYR A 25 3.42 3.48 4.47
C TYR A 25 4.39 2.73 5.39
N GLY A 26 5.70 2.85 5.18
CA GLY A 26 6.72 2.17 5.99
C GLY A 26 6.74 0.64 5.85
N VAL A 27 6.30 0.08 4.71
CA VAL A 27 6.23 -1.37 4.50
C VAL A 27 7.45 -1.96 3.79
N LYS A 28 7.80 -3.20 4.15
CA LYS A 28 9.07 -3.83 3.78
C LYS A 28 9.03 -4.60 2.46
N THR A 29 7.85 -4.98 1.98
CA THR A 29 7.73 -5.81 0.75
C THR A 29 6.90 -5.12 -0.32
N ASP A 30 7.23 -5.40 -1.57
CA ASP A 30 6.47 -4.91 -2.73
C ASP A 30 5.04 -5.46 -2.71
N ALA A 31 4.86 -6.70 -2.24
CA ALA A 31 3.54 -7.31 -2.10
C ALA A 31 2.64 -6.55 -1.12
N ASP A 32 3.19 -6.06 0.00
CA ASP A 32 2.43 -5.29 0.97
C ASP A 32 2.04 -3.91 0.42
N ALA A 33 2.96 -3.25 -0.29
CA ALA A 33 2.66 -2.00 -0.97
C ALA A 33 1.57 -2.15 -2.06
N ILE A 34 1.64 -3.22 -2.85
CA ILE A 34 0.59 -3.53 -3.85
C ILE A 34 -0.75 -3.79 -3.17
N ARG A 35 -0.80 -4.56 -2.07
CA ARG A 35 -2.03 -4.80 -1.31
C ARG A 35 -2.63 -3.50 -0.78
N ILE A 36 -1.79 -2.61 -0.22
CA ILE A 36 -2.23 -1.30 0.25
C ILE A 36 -2.82 -0.49 -0.90
N ALA A 37 -2.13 -0.41 -2.04
CA ALA A 37 -2.62 0.31 -3.21
C ALA A 37 -3.98 -0.20 -3.70
N LEU A 38 -4.16 -1.53 -3.74
CA LEU A 38 -5.43 -2.15 -4.14
C LEU A 38 -6.57 -1.77 -3.18
N HIS A 39 -6.34 -1.86 -1.87
CA HIS A 39 -7.37 -1.55 -0.88
C HIS A 39 -7.67 -0.05 -0.78
N GLU A 40 -6.68 0.83 -0.91
CA GLU A 40 -6.92 2.28 -0.94
C GLU A 40 -7.70 2.68 -2.20
N LEU A 41 -7.39 2.10 -3.35
CA LEU A 41 -8.17 2.34 -4.56
C LEU A 41 -9.60 1.81 -4.44
N GLU A 42 -9.79 0.61 -3.87
CA GLU A 42 -11.11 0.06 -3.59
C GLU A 42 -11.92 0.97 -2.67
N ARG A 43 -11.31 1.49 -1.59
CA ARG A 43 -11.93 2.45 -0.67
C ARG A 43 -12.36 3.73 -1.38
N LEU A 44 -11.47 4.30 -2.19
CA LEU A 44 -11.77 5.49 -2.99
C LEU A 44 -12.96 5.27 -3.93
N ILE A 45 -13.00 4.12 -4.62
CA ILE A 45 -14.13 3.73 -5.48
C ILE A 45 -15.43 3.58 -4.69
N GLN A 46 -15.35 3.06 -3.46
CA GLN A 46 -16.50 2.91 -2.55
C GLN A 46 -16.90 4.23 -1.87
N GLY A 47 -16.19 5.34 -2.11
CA GLY A 47 -16.47 6.66 -1.51
C GLY A 47 -15.99 6.79 -0.06
N ALA A 48 -15.11 5.90 0.40
CA ALA A 48 -14.49 5.98 1.73
C ALA A 48 -13.26 6.91 1.72
N THR A 49 -13.00 7.57 2.85
CA THR A 49 -11.81 8.42 3.01
C THR A 49 -10.52 7.58 3.06
N PRO A 50 -9.42 8.05 2.43
CA PRO A 50 -8.13 7.35 2.45
C PRO A 50 -7.60 7.16 3.87
N ILE A 51 -6.96 6.02 4.13
CA ILE A 51 -6.29 5.79 5.41
C ILE A 51 -4.93 6.46 5.36
N THR A 52 -4.77 7.59 6.05
CA THR A 52 -3.45 8.17 6.24
C THR A 52 -2.62 7.26 7.14
N PRO A 53 -1.36 6.94 6.78
CA PRO A 53 -0.47 6.21 7.67
C PRO A 53 -0.34 7.02 8.96
N GLN A 54 -0.64 6.39 10.10
CA GLN A 54 -0.45 7.00 11.40
C GLN A 54 1.04 7.22 11.59
N LYS A 55 1.53 8.42 11.22
CA LYS A 55 2.79 8.94 11.73
C LYS A 55 2.63 8.92 13.25
N GLU A 56 3.43 8.08 13.91
CA GLU A 56 3.36 7.79 15.34
C GLU A 56 2.91 9.02 16.11
N ARG A 57 1.70 8.98 16.67
CA ARG A 57 1.28 10.01 17.62
C ARG A 57 2.31 9.93 18.75
N PRO A 58 2.98 11.04 19.11
CA PRO A 58 3.82 11.03 20.30
C PRO A 58 2.93 10.60 21.46
N PHE A 59 3.26 9.46 22.06
CA PHE A 59 2.61 8.96 23.25
C PHE A 59 2.89 9.98 24.35
N SER A 60 1.91 10.81 24.71
CA SER A 60 2.01 11.62 25.92
C SER A 60 1.72 10.73 27.13
N PRO A 61 2.62 10.69 28.13
CA PRO A 61 2.48 9.87 29.34
C PRO A 61 1.33 10.31 30.25
#